data_AF-A0AAV5IPP3-F1
#
_entry.id   AF-A0AAV5IPP3-F1
#
_cell.length_a   1.000
_cell.length_b   1.000
_cell.length_c   1.000
_cell.angle_alpha   90.00
_cell.angle_beta   90.00
_cell.angle_gamma   90.00
#
_symmetry.space_group_name_H-M   'P 1'
#
loop_
_entity.id
_entity.type
_entity.pdbx_description
1 polymer ?
#
loop_
_entity_poly.entity_id
_entity_poly.type
_entity_poly.pdbx_seq_one_letter_code
_entity_poly.pdbx_strand_id
1 'polypeptide(L)'
;MHSEFFPFVIEGQIVGYIHHHFANNLRSFQEVFIFSKDSSYGGCFGSHVTLHPMLKSPEGKTGAVGEVIKCLAEKELIPGIRNELYPVVSSFGAPIFFSLERAAAPYFGIKAYGVHMNGYVEKDGQKFLWIGKRSQAKPTFPGMLDHLVAGGLVYFNSLT
;
A
#
# COMPACT_ATOMS: atom_id res chain seq x y z
N MET A 1 6.00 26.25 -3.62
CA MET A 1 5.67 24.97 -4.26
C MET A 1 4.80 24.21 -3.26
N HIS A 2 3.50 24.07 -3.51
CA HIS A 2 2.61 23.30 -2.64
C HIS A 2 2.62 21.85 -3.11
N SER A 3 2.77 20.90 -2.18
CA SER A 3 2.64 19.47 -2.49
C SER A 3 1.23 19.14 -3.00
N GLU A 4 1.09 18.18 -3.92
CA GLU A 4 -0.20 17.63 -4.34
C GLU A 4 -0.70 16.49 -3.44
N PHE A 5 0.12 16.10 -2.46
CA PHE A 5 -0.11 14.98 -1.56
C PHE A 5 -0.06 15.42 -0.10
N PHE A 6 -0.93 14.84 0.72
CA PHE A 6 -0.83 14.87 2.17
C PHE A 6 0.03 13.69 2.66
N PRO A 7 0.98 13.91 3.56
CA PRO A 7 1.61 12.81 4.29
C PRO A 7 0.55 12.02 5.06
N PHE A 8 0.59 10.69 4.97
CA PHE A 8 -0.18 9.79 5.82
C PHE A 8 0.70 9.36 6.98
N VAL A 9 0.33 9.77 8.19
CA VAL A 9 1.15 9.65 9.39
C VAL A 9 0.45 8.76 10.40
N ILE A 10 1.16 7.77 10.91
CA ILE A 10 0.73 6.93 12.03
C ILE A 10 1.82 6.98 13.09
N GLU A 11 1.44 7.29 14.33
CA GLU A 11 2.36 7.31 15.48
C GLU A 11 3.63 8.14 15.23
N GLY A 12 3.48 9.27 14.55
CA GLY A 12 4.58 10.18 14.23
C GLY A 12 5.48 9.73 13.07
N GLN A 13 5.15 8.65 12.37
CA GLN A 13 5.89 8.17 11.22
C GLN A 13 5.08 8.30 9.93
N ILE A 14 5.70 8.85 8.88
CA ILE A 14 5.10 8.88 7.54
C ILE A 14 5.12 7.45 6.98
N VAL A 15 3.93 6.89 6.76
CA VAL A 15 3.73 5.53 6.22
C VAL A 15 3.27 5.55 4.76
N GLY A 16 2.87 6.71 4.24
CA GLY A 16 2.48 6.90 2.85
C GLY A 16 2.15 8.34 2.51
N TYR A 17 1.61 8.55 1.30
CA TYR A 17 1.23 9.85 0.78
C TYR A 17 -0.09 9.75 0.02
N ILE A 18 -1.06 10.60 0.38
CA ILE A 18 -2.42 10.58 -0.16
C ILE A 18 -2.62 11.80 -1.04
N HIS A 19 -2.95 11.57 -2.31
CA HIS A 19 -3.23 12.67 -3.23
C HIS A 19 -4.42 13.50 -2.75
N HIS A 20 -4.35 14.84 -2.84
CA HIS A 20 -5.39 15.74 -2.33
C HIS A 20 -6.79 15.43 -2.87
N HIS A 21 -6.89 15.08 -4.16
CA HIS A 21 -8.16 14.72 -4.78
C HIS A 21 -8.78 13.47 -4.13
N PHE A 22 -7.98 12.43 -3.90
CA PHE A 22 -8.47 11.22 -3.26
C PHE A 22 -8.81 11.45 -1.78
N ALA A 23 -8.00 12.25 -1.08
CA ALA A 23 -8.20 12.58 0.32
C ALA A 23 -9.55 13.27 0.59
N ASN A 24 -10.14 13.96 -0.39
CA ASN A 24 -11.50 14.52 -0.28
C ASN A 24 -12.55 13.44 0.04
N ASN A 25 -12.40 12.21 -0.49
CA ASN A 25 -13.29 11.09 -0.21
C ASN A 25 -13.14 10.55 1.21
N LEU A 26 -12.00 10.80 1.87
CA LEU A 26 -11.74 10.36 3.24
C LEU A 26 -12.35 11.32 4.28
N ARG A 27 -12.62 12.57 3.91
CA ARG A 27 -13.15 13.60 4.83
C ARG A 27 -14.55 13.30 5.37
N SER A 28 -15.33 12.46 4.68
CA SER A 28 -16.64 12.02 5.17
C SER A 28 -16.53 10.98 6.29
N PHE A 29 -15.34 10.40 6.52
CA PHE A 29 -15.10 9.35 7.51
C PHE A 29 -14.29 9.90 8.70
N GLN A 30 -14.81 10.93 9.37
CA GLN A 30 -14.12 11.66 10.44
C GLN A 30 -13.84 10.79 11.68
N GLU A 31 -14.66 9.75 11.89
CA GLU A 31 -14.45 8.73 12.92
C GLU A 31 -13.19 7.87 12.68
N VAL A 32 -12.64 7.90 11.46
CA VAL A 32 -11.48 7.10 11.05
C VAL A 32 -10.29 7.99 10.68
N PHE A 33 -10.50 9.06 9.91
CA PHE A 33 -9.43 9.92 9.39
C PHE A 33 -9.52 11.34 9.94
N ILE A 34 -8.40 11.86 10.42
CA ILE A 34 -8.22 13.25 10.86
C ILE A 34 -7.24 13.97 9.94
N PHE A 35 -7.59 15.20 9.60
CA PHE A 35 -6.75 16.12 8.84
C PHE A 35 -6.20 17.18 9.78
N SER A 36 -4.94 17.03 10.17
CA SER A 36 -4.27 17.93 11.11
C SER A 36 -3.46 18.97 10.35
N LYS A 37 -3.62 20.25 10.73
CA LYS A 37 -2.79 21.35 10.24
C LYS A 37 -1.53 21.43 11.07
N ASP A 38 -0.44 20.91 10.55
CA ASP A 38 0.87 20.91 11.21
C ASP A 38 1.97 20.83 10.14
N SER A 39 3.04 21.60 10.34
CA SER A 39 4.25 21.62 9.51
C SER A 39 5.32 20.64 9.99
N SER A 40 5.07 19.89 11.07
CA SER A 40 6.03 18.96 11.69
C SER A 40 6.54 17.84 10.76
N TYR A 41 5.76 17.45 9.75
CA TYR A 41 6.12 16.36 8.81
C TYR A 41 6.63 16.87 7.46
N GLY A 42 7.10 18.12 7.43
CA GLY A 42 7.73 18.78 6.29
C GLY A 42 7.11 20.15 6.05
N GLY A 43 7.95 21.19 6.07
CA GLY A 43 7.53 22.60 5.99
C GLY A 43 6.74 22.99 4.75
N CYS A 44 6.72 22.16 3.71
CA CYS A 44 5.99 22.35 2.45
C CYS A 44 4.59 21.68 2.39
N PHE A 45 4.23 20.82 3.35
CA PHE A 45 2.94 20.12 3.32
C PHE A 45 1.83 20.88 4.06
N GLY A 46 2.16 21.56 5.16
CA GLY A 46 1.23 22.37 5.97
C GLY A 46 0.06 21.60 6.63
N SER A 47 -0.23 20.38 6.21
CA SER A 47 -1.26 19.49 6.75
C SER A 47 -0.91 18.04 6.47
N HIS A 48 -1.39 17.12 7.31
CA HIS A 48 -1.22 15.67 7.15
C HIS A 48 -2.52 14.93 7.48
N VAL A 49 -2.62 13.68 7.03
CA VAL A 49 -3.71 12.76 7.36
C VAL A 49 -3.20 11.77 8.40
N THR A 50 -3.97 11.54 9.45
CA THR A 50 -3.74 10.51 10.48
C THR A 50 -5.01 9.73 10.74
N LEU A 51 -4.91 8.59 11.42
CA LEU A 51 -6.07 7.87 11.95
C LEU A 51 -6.57 8.52 13.24
N HIS A 52 -7.86 8.32 13.51
CA HIS A 52 -8.53 8.80 14.71
C HIS A 52 -7.90 8.18 15.99
N PRO A 53 -7.59 8.96 17.05
CA PRO A 53 -6.89 8.47 18.25
C PRO A 53 -7.59 7.35 19.03
N MET A 54 -8.89 7.14 18.77
CA MET A 54 -9.63 6.02 19.36
C MET A 54 -9.20 4.66 18.80
N LEU A 55 -8.62 4.62 17.60
CA LEU A 55 -8.14 3.39 16.95
C LEU A 55 -6.74 3.03 17.46
N LYS A 56 -6.69 2.36 18.61
CA LYS A 56 -5.42 2.04 19.29
C LYS A 56 -4.73 0.78 18.78
N SER A 57 -5.47 -0.30 18.55
CA SER A 57 -4.89 -1.58 18.14
C SER A 57 -4.70 -1.68 16.62
N PRO A 58 -3.68 -2.43 16.14
CA PRO A 58 -3.51 -2.73 14.72
C PRO A 58 -4.75 -3.35 14.07
N GLU A 59 -5.44 -4.24 14.79
CA GLU A 59 -6.66 -4.90 14.32
C GLU A 59 -7.83 -3.91 14.22
N GLY A 60 -7.96 -3.01 15.20
CA GLY A 60 -8.99 -1.96 15.18
C GLY A 60 -8.78 -0.96 14.05
N LYS A 61 -7.52 -0.55 13.81
CA LYS A 61 -7.14 0.28 12.66
C LYS A 61 -7.44 -0.44 11.35
N THR A 62 -7.07 -1.71 11.23
CA THR A 62 -7.32 -2.55 10.03
C THR A 62 -8.81 -2.66 9.73
N GLY A 63 -9.63 -2.97 10.75
CA GLY A 63 -11.08 -3.09 10.59
C GLY A 63 -11.73 -1.77 10.18
N ALA A 64 -11.43 -0.68 10.91
CA ALA A 64 -12.03 0.63 10.64
C ALA A 64 -11.66 1.16 9.25
N VAL A 65 -10.38 1.06 8.85
CA VAL A 65 -9.94 1.46 7.51
C VAL A 65 -10.50 0.52 6.44
N GLY A 66 -10.61 -0.78 6.74
CA GLY A 66 -11.22 -1.77 5.86
C GLY A 66 -12.68 -1.47 5.52
N GLU A 67 -13.51 -1.08 6.49
CA GLU A 67 -14.89 -0.66 6.23
C GLU A 67 -14.96 0.58 5.34
N VAL A 68 -14.06 1.55 5.54
CA VAL A 68 -13.98 2.72 4.65
C VAL A 68 -13.60 2.30 3.23
N ILE A 69 -12.59 1.43 3.06
CA ILE A 69 -12.19 0.93 1.74
C ILE A 69 -13.36 0.21 1.06
N LYS A 70 -14.14 -0.59 1.80
CA LYS A 70 -15.31 -1.28 1.26
C LYS A 70 -16.35 -0.29 0.73
N CYS A 71 -16.68 0.74 1.49
CA CYS A 71 -17.58 1.80 1.01
C CYS A 71 -17.04 2.56 -0.22
N LEU A 72 -15.73 2.76 -0.31
CA LEU A 72 -15.10 3.39 -1.47
C LEU A 72 -15.07 2.46 -2.69
N ALA A 73 -14.92 1.15 -2.48
CA ALA A 73 -14.97 0.15 -3.53
C ALA A 73 -16.38 0.00 -4.13
N GLU A 74 -17.43 0.06 -3.30
CA GLU A 74 -18.84 0.07 -3.74
C GLU A 74 -19.16 1.29 -4.62
N LYS A 75 -18.41 2.39 -4.46
CA LYS A 75 -18.50 3.60 -5.30
C LYS A 75 -17.53 3.58 -6.49
N GLU A 76 -16.88 2.45 -6.75
CA GLU A 76 -15.87 2.25 -7.81
C GLU A 76 -14.63 3.16 -7.70
N LEU A 77 -14.41 3.82 -6.56
CA LEU A 77 -13.24 4.69 -6.34
C LEU A 77 -11.96 3.89 -6.08
N ILE A 78 -12.09 2.68 -5.53
CA ILE A 78 -11.01 1.70 -5.36
C ILE A 78 -11.46 0.40 -6.03
N PRO A 79 -11.27 0.25 -7.35
CA PRO A 79 -11.64 -0.97 -8.06
C PRO A 79 -10.64 -2.10 -7.79
N GLY A 80 -11.07 -3.33 -8.05
CA GLY A 80 -10.18 -4.50 -8.08
C GLY A 80 -9.73 -4.99 -6.70
N ILE A 81 -10.63 -4.94 -5.72
CA ILE A 81 -10.45 -5.55 -4.38
C ILE A 81 -9.99 -7.00 -4.51
N ARG A 82 -8.98 -7.38 -3.72
CA ARG A 82 -8.34 -8.70 -3.81
C ARG A 82 -8.52 -9.56 -2.57
N ASN A 83 -9.06 -8.99 -1.48
CA ASN A 83 -9.10 -9.63 -0.16
C ASN A 83 -7.69 -10.04 0.28
N GLU A 84 -6.72 -9.17 0.01
CA GLU A 84 -5.31 -9.39 0.29
C GLU A 84 -4.79 -8.18 1.05
N LEU A 85 -4.32 -8.39 2.28
CA LEU A 85 -3.89 -7.33 3.16
C LEU A 85 -2.38 -7.11 3.04
N TYR A 86 -1.99 -5.87 2.77
CA TYR A 86 -0.60 -5.41 2.82
C TYR A 86 -0.31 -4.75 4.16
N PRO A 87 0.88 -5.00 4.75
CA PRO A 87 1.27 -4.36 5.99
C PRO A 87 1.58 -2.88 5.78
N VAL A 88 1.03 -2.02 6.63
CA VAL A 88 1.40 -0.60 6.68
C VAL A 88 2.53 -0.42 7.69
N VAL A 89 3.72 -0.12 7.16
CA VAL A 89 4.96 0.03 7.92
C VAL A 89 5.69 1.31 7.51
N SER A 90 6.52 1.83 8.40
CA SER A 90 7.40 2.96 8.06
C SER A 90 8.60 2.56 7.20
N SER A 91 9.08 1.31 7.33
CA SER A 91 10.19 0.76 6.55
C SER A 91 10.17 -0.77 6.54
N PHE A 92 11.01 -1.40 5.71
CA PHE A 92 11.04 -2.86 5.57
C PHE A 92 11.46 -3.51 6.89
N GLY A 93 10.67 -4.47 7.37
CA GLY A 93 10.91 -5.16 8.64
C GLY A 93 10.57 -4.35 9.89
N ALA A 94 10.07 -3.11 9.76
CA ALA A 94 9.57 -2.34 10.89
C ALA A 94 8.26 -2.93 11.44
N PRO A 95 7.88 -2.62 12.70
CA PRO A 95 6.59 -3.04 13.25
C PRO A 95 5.42 -2.60 12.38
N ILE A 96 4.45 -3.51 12.22
CA ILE A 96 3.23 -3.27 11.45
C ILE A 96 2.29 -2.40 12.27
N PHE A 97 1.91 -1.23 11.74
CA PHE A 97 0.96 -0.35 12.41
C PHE A 97 -0.48 -0.87 12.29
N PHE A 98 -0.82 -1.35 11.09
CA PHE A 98 -2.08 -2.01 10.73
C PHE A 98 -1.92 -2.59 9.32
N SER A 99 -2.97 -3.24 8.81
CA SER A 99 -2.97 -3.79 7.46
C SER A 99 -4.03 -3.12 6.57
N LEU A 100 -3.72 -2.99 5.28
CA LEU A 100 -4.53 -2.29 4.29
C LEU A 100 -4.83 -3.21 3.10
N GLU A 101 -6.05 -3.19 2.58
CA GLU A 101 -6.37 -3.89 1.33
C GLU A 101 -5.41 -3.48 0.20
N ARG A 102 -4.84 -4.47 -0.48
CA ARG A 102 -3.84 -4.31 -1.54
C ARG A 102 -4.29 -3.36 -2.63
N ALA A 103 -5.56 -3.42 -3.03
CA ALA A 103 -6.11 -2.50 -4.03
C ALA A 103 -6.05 -1.02 -3.60
N ALA A 104 -6.11 -0.75 -2.28
CA ALA A 104 -6.04 0.60 -1.73
C ALA A 104 -4.59 1.12 -1.59
N ALA A 105 -3.58 0.24 -1.63
CA ALA A 105 -2.18 0.62 -1.39
C ALA A 105 -1.68 1.81 -2.24
N PRO A 106 -1.99 1.90 -3.56
CA PRO A 106 -1.59 3.04 -4.38
C PRO A 106 -2.26 4.36 -3.97
N TYR A 107 -3.50 4.30 -3.45
CA TYR A 107 -4.27 5.49 -3.06
C TYR A 107 -3.80 6.09 -1.74
N PHE A 108 -3.30 5.23 -0.84
CA PHE A 108 -2.68 5.65 0.41
C PHE A 108 -1.17 5.91 0.25
N GLY A 109 -0.60 5.58 -0.92
CA GLY A 109 0.83 5.74 -1.21
C GLY A 109 1.73 5.00 -0.22
N ILE A 110 1.26 3.86 0.32
CA ILE A 110 2.04 3.08 1.28
C ILE A 110 3.20 2.38 0.59
N LYS A 111 4.24 2.05 1.36
CA LYS A 111 5.31 1.18 0.88
C LYS A 111 4.78 -0.24 0.74
N ALA A 112 4.87 -0.80 -0.47
CA ALA A 112 4.61 -2.20 -0.76
C ALA A 112 5.93 -2.93 -1.04
N TYR A 113 6.03 -4.17 -0.56
CA TYR A 113 7.20 -5.01 -0.76
C TYR A 113 6.83 -6.22 -1.61
N GLY A 114 7.83 -6.80 -2.27
CA GLY A 114 7.64 -7.97 -3.11
C GLY A 114 8.93 -8.76 -3.25
N VAL A 115 8.79 -10.03 -3.62
CA VAL A 115 9.90 -10.94 -3.88
C VAL A 115 9.91 -11.25 -5.36
N HIS A 116 11.11 -11.27 -5.94
CA HIS A 116 11.34 -11.63 -7.33
C HIS A 116 12.50 -12.63 -7.40
N MET A 117 12.32 -13.70 -8.16
CA MET A 117 13.30 -14.76 -8.33
C MET A 117 13.72 -14.87 -9.79
N ASN A 118 15.03 -14.84 -10.01
CA ASN A 118 15.64 -15.17 -11.29
C ASN A 118 16.05 -16.64 -11.28
N GLY A 119 15.47 -17.46 -12.17
CA GLY A 119 15.92 -18.83 -12.39
C GLY A 119 16.68 -18.91 -13.70
N TYR A 120 17.88 -19.51 -13.67
CA TYR A 120 18.69 -19.70 -14.86
C TYR A 120 19.18 -21.15 -14.96
N VAL A 121 19.53 -21.57 -16.16
CA VAL A 121 20.16 -22.86 -16.45
C VAL A 121 21.41 -22.63 -17.28
N GLU A 122 22.38 -23.53 -17.16
CA GLU A 122 23.56 -23.55 -18.02
C GLU A 122 23.47 -24.71 -19.00
N LYS A 123 23.68 -24.41 -20.28
CA LYS A 123 23.69 -25.38 -21.37
C LYS A 123 24.83 -25.03 -22.32
N ASP A 124 25.68 -26.01 -22.62
CA ASP A 124 26.82 -25.85 -23.54
C ASP A 124 27.74 -24.65 -23.16
N GLY A 125 27.94 -24.41 -21.86
CA GLY A 125 28.75 -23.31 -21.33
C GLY A 125 28.08 -21.92 -21.40
N GLN A 126 26.80 -21.84 -21.79
CA GLN A 126 26.02 -20.61 -21.87
C GLN A 126 24.89 -20.58 -20.83
N LYS A 127 24.63 -19.40 -20.26
CA LYS A 127 23.54 -19.19 -19.29
C LYS A 127 22.27 -18.72 -19.99
N PHE A 128 21.15 -19.35 -19.65
CA PHE A 128 19.80 -19.01 -20.12
C PHE A 128 18.91 -18.66 -18.94
N LEU A 129 18.16 -17.57 -19.05
CA LEU A 129 17.22 -17.12 -18.02
C LEU A 129 15.81 -17.62 -18.33
N TRP A 130 15.11 -18.16 -17.33
CA TRP A 130 13.69 -18.43 -17.44
C TRP A 130 12.90 -17.13 -17.33
N ILE A 131 12.13 -16.84 -18.37
CA ILE A 131 11.23 -15.69 -18.42
C ILE A 131 9.79 -16.20 -18.35
N GLY A 132 9.04 -15.73 -17.36
CA GLY A 132 7.61 -15.98 -17.27
C GLY A 132 6.85 -15.11 -18.28
N LYS A 133 5.75 -15.64 -18.83
CA LYS A 133 4.75 -14.82 -19.53
C LYS A 133 3.47 -14.82 -18.71
N ARG A 134 3.01 -13.62 -18.33
CA ARG A 134 1.83 -13.47 -17.48
C ARG A 134 0.57 -13.94 -18.22
N SER A 135 -0.32 -14.61 -17.49
CA SER A 135 -1.65 -14.95 -18.02
C SER A 135 -2.41 -13.70 -18.45
N GLN A 136 -3.20 -13.81 -19.51
CA GLN A 136 -4.09 -12.74 -19.96
C GLN A 136 -5.19 -12.40 -18.95
N ALA A 137 -5.49 -13.33 -18.03
CA ALA A 137 -6.47 -13.11 -16.97
C ALA A 137 -5.93 -12.28 -15.79
N LYS A 138 -4.65 -11.87 -15.80
CA LYS A 138 -4.09 -11.08 -14.69
C LYS A 138 -4.68 -9.65 -14.69
N PRO A 139 -5.13 -9.14 -13.53
CA PRO A 139 -5.71 -7.79 -13.44
C PRO A 139 -4.69 -6.69 -13.70
N THR A 140 -3.39 -6.97 -13.53
CA THR A 140 -2.31 -6.03 -13.82
C THR A 140 -1.32 -6.67 -14.81
N PHE A 141 -0.96 -5.90 -15.83
CA PHE A 141 0.03 -6.26 -16.86
C PHE A 141 -0.23 -7.63 -17.52
N PRO A 142 -1.44 -7.88 -18.08
CA PRO A 142 -1.76 -9.14 -18.73
C PRO A 142 -0.86 -9.38 -19.96
N GLY A 143 -0.40 -10.63 -20.14
CA GLY A 143 0.41 -11.03 -21.31
C GLY A 143 1.87 -10.56 -21.33
N MET A 144 2.28 -9.71 -20.39
CA MET A 144 3.65 -9.16 -20.31
C MET A 144 4.66 -10.22 -19.83
N LEU A 145 5.94 -9.99 -20.14
CA LEU A 145 7.05 -10.79 -19.61
C LEU A 145 7.28 -10.47 -18.12
N ASP A 146 7.73 -11.46 -17.35
CA ASP A 146 7.93 -11.38 -15.91
C ASP A 146 9.11 -12.26 -15.47
N HIS A 147 9.55 -12.08 -14.22
CA HIS A 147 10.49 -13.00 -13.59
C HIS A 147 9.90 -14.42 -13.45
N LEU A 148 10.76 -15.41 -13.21
CA LEU A 148 10.32 -16.80 -13.04
C LEU A 148 9.29 -16.93 -11.89
N VAL A 149 9.56 -16.25 -10.77
CA VAL A 149 8.60 -16.08 -9.67
C VAL A 149 8.58 -14.62 -9.26
N ALA A 150 7.40 -14.04 -9.09
CA ALA A 150 7.20 -12.68 -8.59
C ALA A 150 5.91 -12.58 -7.77
N GLY A 151 5.96 -11.87 -6.64
CA GLY A 151 4.80 -11.74 -5.76
C GLY A 151 4.93 -10.58 -4.77
N GLY A 152 3.79 -10.08 -4.30
CA GLY A 152 3.75 -9.13 -3.19
C GLY A 152 4.02 -9.82 -1.86
N LEU A 153 4.65 -9.12 -0.93
CA LEU A 153 4.93 -9.62 0.41
C LEU A 153 3.83 -9.15 1.37
N VAL A 154 3.11 -10.11 1.95
CA VAL A 154 1.99 -9.86 2.88
C VAL A 154 2.41 -9.96 4.35
N TYR A 155 3.51 -10.66 4.66
CA TYR A 155 4.08 -10.79 6.00
C TYR A 155 5.62 -10.77 5.94
N PHE A 156 6.27 -10.13 6.91
CA PHE A 156 7.73 -10.03 6.93
C PHE A 156 8.46 -11.26 7.52
N ASN A 157 7.75 -12.17 8.19
CA ASN A 157 8.35 -13.30 8.91
C ASN A 157 8.67 -14.53 8.04
N SER A 158 8.53 -14.46 6.71
CA SER A 158 8.61 -15.63 5.82
C SER A 158 9.75 -15.57 4.79
N LEU A 159 10.77 -14.74 5.03
CA LEU A 159 11.90 -14.56 4.10
C LEU A 159 13.24 -15.14 4.59
N THR A 160 13.20 -15.95 5.64
CA THR A 160 14.36 -16.68 6.18
C THR A 160 14.30 -18.15 5.80
#